data_AF-A0A0F9CK14-F1
#
_entry.id   AF-A0A0F9CK14-F1
#
_cell.length_a   1.000
_cell.length_b   1.000
_cell.length_c   1.000
_cell.angle_alpha   90.00
_cell.angle_beta   90.00
_cell.angle_gamma   90.00
#
_symmetry.space_group_name_H-M   'P 1'
#
loop_
_entity.id
_entity.type
_entity.pdbx_description
1 polymer ?
#
loop_
_entity_poly.entity_id
_entity_poly.type
_entity_poly.pdbx_seq_one_letter_code
_entity_poly.pdbx_strand_id
1 'polypeptide(L)'
;MGPISSVELKELDLHLKKGDPDQPAFVFIHGLGMNHLTWTNPPEARMMGGMLSLRALLKAFLNDPSTLYHDVQKLGCTAVAWSQRRPVGPV
;
A
#
# COMPACT_ATOMS: atom_id res chain seq x y z
N MET A 1 -21.35 -14.55 -14.22
CA MET A 1 -20.14 -13.74 -13.99
C MET A 1 -20.02 -12.79 -15.16
N GLY A 2 -20.00 -11.47 -14.91
CA GLY A 2 -19.81 -10.48 -15.98
C GLY A 2 -18.41 -10.56 -16.58
N PRO A 3 -18.19 -10.03 -17.79
CA PRO A 3 -16.84 -9.93 -18.37
C PRO A 3 -15.94 -9.11 -17.44
N ILE A 4 -14.74 -9.61 -17.19
CA ILE A 4 -13.68 -8.87 -16.50
C ILE A 4 -13.28 -7.72 -17.41
N SER A 5 -13.73 -6.51 -17.10
CA SER A 5 -13.28 -5.30 -17.79
C SER A 5 -11.82 -5.05 -17.48
N SER A 6 -10.96 -4.91 -18.50
CA SER A 6 -9.59 -4.46 -18.34
C SER A 6 -9.58 -3.01 -17.88
N VAL A 7 -9.02 -2.74 -16.71
CA VAL A 7 -8.78 -1.38 -16.23
C VAL A 7 -7.38 -0.96 -16.66
N GLU A 8 -7.23 0.19 -17.33
CA GLU A 8 -5.90 0.76 -17.56
C GLU A 8 -5.29 1.18 -16.22
N LEU A 9 -4.19 0.54 -15.83
CA LEU A 9 -3.48 0.79 -14.56
C LEU A 9 -2.89 2.21 -14.45
N LYS A 10 -2.89 3.01 -15.53
CA LYS A 10 -2.29 4.36 -15.59
C LYS A 10 -2.96 5.37 -14.65
N GLU A 11 -4.21 5.12 -14.26
CA GLU A 11 -4.96 6.03 -13.38
C GLU A 11 -4.76 5.73 -11.88
N LEU A 12 -4.11 4.60 -11.56
CA LEU A 12 -3.94 4.15 -10.19
C LEU A 12 -2.58 4.61 -9.63
N ASP A 13 -2.57 5.13 -8.41
CA ASP A 13 -1.34 5.42 -7.68
C ASP A 13 -0.75 4.11 -7.16
N LEU A 14 0.09 3.48 -7.99
CA LEU A 14 0.64 2.15 -7.72
C LEU A 14 2.11 2.23 -7.36
N HIS A 15 2.44 1.56 -6.26
CA HIS A 15 3.80 1.23 -5.87
C HIS A 15 4.02 -0.25 -6.16
N LEU A 16 4.66 -0.53 -7.29
CA LEU A 16 4.96 -1.88 -7.76
C LEU A 16 6.42 -2.23 -7.47
N LYS A 17 6.63 -3.37 -6.83
CA LYS A 17 7.91 -4.05 -6.76
C LYS A 17 7.77 -5.43 -7.37
N LYS A 18 8.31 -5.57 -8.58
CA LYS A 18 8.28 -6.82 -9.34
C LYS A 18 9.20 -7.85 -8.68
N GLY A 19 8.65 -9.03 -8.45
CA GLY A 19 9.38 -10.21 -8.01
C GLY A 19 9.48 -11.24 -9.14
N ASP A 20 9.74 -12.48 -8.75
CA ASP A 20 9.73 -13.64 -9.63
C ASP A 20 8.30 -13.92 -10.16
N PRO A 21 8.10 -14.09 -11.48
CA PRO A 21 6.79 -14.40 -12.06
C PRO A 21 6.23 -15.77 -11.63
N ASP A 22 7.06 -16.70 -11.16
CA ASP A 22 6.63 -18.01 -10.66
C ASP A 22 6.23 -17.98 -9.17
N GLN A 23 6.44 -16.83 -8.51
CA GLN A 23 6.01 -16.59 -7.12
C GLN A 23 4.66 -15.85 -7.08
N PRO A 24 3.86 -16.03 -6.01
CA PRO A 24 2.59 -15.33 -5.88
C PRO A 24 2.76 -13.81 -5.85
N ALA A 25 1.74 -13.10 -6.34
CA ALA A 25 1.64 -11.65 -6.23
C ALA A 25 0.80 -11.25 -5.01
N PHE A 26 1.27 -10.24 -4.28
CA PHE A 26 0.59 -9.70 -3.10
C PHE A 26 0.11 -8.28 -3.38
N VAL A 27 -1.18 -8.04 -3.09
CA VAL A 27 -1.81 -6.71 -3.23
C VAL A 27 -2.13 -6.18 -1.84
N PHE A 28 -1.57 -5.03 -1.51
CA PHE A 28 -1.71 -4.37 -0.22
C PHE A 28 -2.69 -3.20 -0.34
N ILE A 29 -3.83 -3.34 0.35
CA ILE A 29 -4.90 -2.34 0.40
C ILE A 29 -4.90 -1.72 1.80
N HIS A 30 -4.76 -0.39 1.88
CA HIS A 30 -4.79 0.32 3.16
C HIS A 30 -6.22 0.54 3.66
N GLY A 31 -6.35 0.90 4.95
CA GLY A 31 -7.62 1.28 5.56
C GLY A 31 -8.05 2.72 5.29
N LEU A 32 -9.16 3.13 5.91
CA LEU A 32 -9.75 4.47 5.77
C LEU A 32 -8.78 5.57 6.25
N GLY A 33 -8.70 6.66 5.46
CA GLY A 33 -7.93 7.84 5.83
C GLY A 33 -6.42 7.62 5.85
N MET A 34 -5.95 6.60 5.13
CA MET A 34 -4.56 6.19 5.00
C MET A 34 -4.16 6.13 3.52
N ASN A 35 -2.90 5.79 3.26
CA ASN A 35 -2.36 5.61 1.91
C ASN A 35 -1.36 4.44 1.87
N HIS A 36 -0.76 4.19 0.71
CA HIS A 36 0.15 3.07 0.43
C HIS A 36 1.41 3.12 1.29
N LEU A 37 1.81 4.30 1.77
CA LEU A 37 2.99 4.46 2.63
C LEU A 37 2.85 3.68 3.94
N THR A 38 1.62 3.40 4.39
CA THR A 38 1.36 2.48 5.50
C THR A 38 2.11 1.16 5.34
N TRP A 39 2.21 0.68 4.11
CA TRP A 39 2.87 -0.58 3.78
C TRP A 39 4.32 -0.35 3.39
N THR A 40 4.58 0.61 2.50
CA THR A 40 5.88 0.77 1.82
C THR A 40 6.89 1.63 2.58
N ASN A 41 6.43 2.53 3.45
CA ASN A 41 7.26 3.42 4.26
C ASN A 41 6.46 3.97 5.46
N PRO A 42 6.20 3.15 6.49
CA PRO A 42 5.31 3.53 7.60
C PRO A 42 5.68 4.84 8.33
N PRO A 43 6.97 5.21 8.48
CA PRO A 43 7.36 6.49 9.07
C PRO A 43 6.88 7.73 8.29
N GLU A 44 6.59 7.62 7.00
CA GLU A 44 6.05 8.71 6.19
C GLU A 44 4.53 8.67 6.09
N ALA A 45 3.90 7.58 6.55
CA ALA A 45 2.46 7.43 6.52
C ALA A 45 1.77 8.38 7.53
N ARG A 46 0.58 8.83 7.13
CA ARG A 46 -0.33 9.60 7.98
C ARG A 46 -1.70 8.94 7.98
N MET A 47 -2.42 9.06 9.09
CA MET A 47 -3.76 8.53 9.31
C MET A 47 -4.77 9.66 9.48
N MET A 48 -6.05 9.32 9.45
CA MET A 48 -7.17 10.28 9.57
C MET A 48 -7.08 11.41 8.53
N GLY A 49 -6.89 11.04 7.25
CA GLY A 49 -6.81 12.02 6.16
C GLY A 49 -5.59 12.93 6.25
N GLY A 50 -4.54 12.49 6.95
CA GLY A 50 -3.31 13.25 7.13
C GLY A 50 -3.17 13.92 8.50
N MET A 51 -4.17 13.89 9.37
CA MET A 51 -4.11 14.62 10.65
C MET A 51 -3.11 14.01 11.65
N LEU A 52 -2.91 12.69 11.65
CA LEU A 52 -2.05 12.00 12.60
C LEU A 52 -0.85 11.33 11.92
N SER A 53 0.36 11.59 12.39
CA SER A 53 1.57 10.91 11.88
C SER A 53 1.66 9.49 12.43
N LEU A 54 1.78 8.49 11.56
CA LEU A 54 1.98 7.11 11.99
C LEU A 54 3.33 6.96 12.71
N ARG A 55 4.37 7.68 12.27
CA ARG A 55 5.67 7.72 12.96
C ARG A 55 5.56 8.14 14.42
N ALA A 56 4.72 9.13 14.73
CA ALA A 56 4.54 9.59 16.10
C ALA A 56 3.92 8.48 16.98
N LEU A 57 2.98 7.71 16.44
CA LEU A 57 2.37 6.57 17.11
C LEU A 57 3.37 5.41 17.28
N LEU A 58 4.12 5.08 16.22
CA LEU A 58 5.02 3.93 16.20
C LEU A 58 6.33 4.17 16.97
N LYS A 59 6.78 5.43 17.12
CA LYS A 59 8.00 5.78 17.86
C LYS A 59 8.05 5.23 19.29
N ALA A 60 6.89 5.00 19.91
CA ALA A 60 6.80 4.43 21.25
C ALA A 60 7.03 2.91 21.28
N PHE A 61 6.99 2.23 20.13
CA PHE A 61 6.91 0.77 20.06
C PHE A 61 7.90 0.12 19.08
N LEU A 62 8.38 0.83 18.06
CA LEU A 62 9.21 0.27 16.98
C LEU A 62 10.34 1.23 16.58
N ASN A 63 11.58 0.75 16.57
CA ASN A 63 12.76 1.51 16.14
C ASN A 63 12.87 1.60 14.61
N ASP A 64 12.46 0.55 13.90
CA ASP A 64 12.42 0.47 12.44
C ASP A 64 11.18 -0.33 12.03
N PRO A 65 10.08 0.33 11.64
CA PRO A 65 8.84 -0.37 11.34
C PRO A 65 8.90 -0.99 9.94
N SER A 66 9.43 -2.20 9.85
CA SER A 66 9.21 -3.08 8.70
C SER A 66 7.77 -3.63 8.72
N THR A 67 7.22 -3.90 7.54
CA THR A 67 5.86 -4.42 7.35
C THR A 67 5.88 -5.71 6.54
N LEU A 68 4.75 -6.40 6.47
CA LEU A 68 4.57 -7.56 5.58
C LEU A 68 4.93 -7.26 4.12
N TYR A 69 4.77 -6.02 3.65
CA TYR A 69 5.19 -5.61 2.31
C TYR A 69 6.69 -5.83 2.11
N HIS A 70 7.49 -5.47 3.12
CA HIS A 70 8.94 -5.65 3.07
C HIS A 70 9.33 -7.13 3.15
N ASP A 71 8.57 -7.93 3.89
CA ASP A 71 8.87 -9.35 4.05
C ASP A 71 8.55 -10.14 2.77
N VAL A 72 7.43 -9.86 2.10
CA VAL A 72 7.14 -10.50 0.79
C VAL A 72 8.14 -10.10 -0.28
N GLN A 73 8.69 -8.88 -0.23
CA GLN A 73 9.78 -8.47 -1.13
C GLN A 73 11.05 -9.29 -0.89
N LYS A 74 11.42 -9.54 0.39
CA LYS A 74 12.58 -10.38 0.73
C LYS A 74 12.40 -11.83 0.27
N LEU A 75 11.15 -12.30 0.20
CA LEU A 75 10.80 -13.61 -0.34
C LEU A 75 10.80 -13.67 -1.88
N GLY A 76 11.12 -12.57 -2.57
CA GLY A 76 11.16 -12.52 -4.03
C GLY A 76 9.77 -12.45 -4.68
N CYS A 77 8.71 -12.24 -3.91
CA CYS A 77 7.35 -12.15 -4.43
C CYS A 77 7.08 -10.77 -5.03
N THR A 78 6.16 -10.71 -6.01
CA THR A 78 5.67 -9.43 -6.52
C THR A 78 4.79 -8.76 -5.45
N ALA A 79 5.05 -7.48 -5.17
CA ALA A 79 4.28 -6.70 -4.21
C ALA A 79 3.72 -5.44 -4.88
N VAL A 80 2.43 -5.19 -4.68
CA VAL A 80 1.72 -4.01 -5.18
C VAL A 80 1.04 -3.33 -4.00
N ALA A 81 1.37 -2.06 -3.76
CA ALA A 81 0.61 -1.20 -2.86
C ALA A 81 -0.08 -0.10 -3.67
N TRP A 82 -1.31 0.24 -3.31
CA TRP A 82 -2.13 1.18 -4.07
C TRP A 82 -2.67 2.30 -3.18
N SER A 83 -2.90 3.48 -3.75
CA SER A 83 -3.68 4.55 -3.12
C SER A 83 -4.69 5.19 -4.06
N GLN A 84 -5.81 5.57 -3.45
CA GLN A 84 -6.82 6.39 -4.10
C GLN A 84 -6.41 7.87 -4.07
N ARG A 85 -6.32 8.53 -5.24
CA ARG A 85 -5.96 9.96 -5.33
C ARG A 85 -7.14 10.92 -5.09
N ARG A 86 -8.38 10.51 -5.34
CA ARG A 86 -9.61 11.29 -5.14
C ARG A 86 -10.77 10.37 -4.76
N PRO A 87 -11.76 10.80 -3.97
CA PRO A 87 -13.01 10.05 -3.82
C PRO A 87 -13.59 9.77 -5.22
N VAL A 88 -13.81 8.50 -5.54
CA VAL A 88 -14.38 8.05 -6.83
C VAL A 88 -15.91 7.90 -6.78
N GLY A 89 -16.55 8.45 -5.74
CA GLY A 89 -18.00 8.49 -5.58
C GLY A 89 -18.49 9.93 -5.33
N PRO A 90 -19.79 10.19 -5.50
CA PRO A 90 -20.38 11.48 -5.17
C PRO A 90 -20.08 11.84 -3.70
N VAL A 91 -19.72 13.10 -3.47
CA VAL A 91 -19.52 13.69 -2.14
C VAL A 91 -20.84 14.27 -1.65
#